data_AF-A0A6G1KSQ9-F1
#
_entry.id   AF-A0A6G1KSQ9-F1
#
_cell.length_a   1.000
_cell.length_b   1.000
_cell.length_c   1.000
_cell.angle_alpha   90.00
_cell.angle_beta   90.00
_cell.angle_gamma   90.00
#
_symmetry.space_group_name_H-M   'P 1'
#
loop_
_entity.id
_entity.type
_entity.pdbx_description
1 polymer ?
#
loop_
_entity_poly.entity_id
_entity_poly.type
_entity_poly.pdbx_seq_one_letter_code
_entity_poly.pdbx_strand_id
1 'polypeptide(L)'
;MTTAHRPTFDPARGKEAARGVAYHQRLLPAHTFLKHRQAGQGGAADSNSGRDLRAELLEAEARHFAKKNGTYVPDTDSTTEVSATSKRPLDTIAAGEDDEDDEAVQKRRRIEMLEKYRDVDADDSSDDSDSSDDDDEEEDETAALMRELEKIKKERAEAKAKEEAERAAEEAEQREIDVARGNPLLNSNDFTIKRRWDDDVVFKNQARGTEDRNKKKEFINDMLRSDFHKKFMSKYVR
;
A
#
# COMPACT_ATOMS: atom_id res chain seq x y z
N MET A 1 41.56 43.07 -33.15
CA MET A 1 40.10 42.99 -32.88
C MET A 1 39.65 44.31 -32.27
N THR A 2 38.47 44.83 -32.61
CA THR A 2 38.00 46.14 -32.13
C THR A 2 37.26 46.03 -30.79
N THR A 3 37.62 46.87 -29.81
CA THR A 3 37.15 46.78 -28.42
C THR A 3 35.82 47.52 -28.19
N ALA A 4 34.91 47.50 -29.17
CA ALA A 4 33.69 48.30 -29.16
C ALA A 4 32.58 47.70 -28.27
N HIS A 5 32.50 46.37 -28.17
CA HIS A 5 31.56 45.69 -27.27
C HIS A 5 32.21 45.56 -25.89
N ARG A 6 31.64 46.23 -24.88
CA ARG A 6 32.15 46.27 -23.50
C ARG A 6 30.98 46.20 -22.51
N PRO A 7 31.11 45.53 -21.36
CA PRO A 7 30.09 45.53 -20.31
C PRO A 7 29.98 46.91 -19.64
N THR A 8 28.80 47.22 -19.10
CA THR A 8 28.53 48.44 -18.33
C THR A 8 28.90 48.24 -16.86
N PHE A 9 29.97 48.87 -16.40
CA PHE A 9 30.44 48.74 -15.01
C PHE A 9 29.84 49.76 -14.03
N ASP A 10 29.46 50.97 -14.48
CA ASP A 10 28.76 51.99 -13.70
C ASP A 10 27.47 52.35 -14.45
N PRO A 11 26.27 52.19 -13.85
CA PRO A 11 25.01 52.46 -14.54
C PRO A 11 24.77 53.96 -14.74
N ALA A 12 24.00 54.31 -15.78
CA ALA A 12 23.63 55.69 -16.05
C ALA A 12 22.81 56.28 -14.89
N ARG A 13 23.38 57.25 -14.17
CA ARG A 13 22.74 57.87 -13.00
C ARG A 13 21.71 58.90 -13.44
N GLY A 14 20.52 58.83 -12.83
CA GLY A 14 19.46 59.80 -13.05
C GLY A 14 19.91 61.22 -12.69
N LYS A 15 19.66 62.15 -13.60
CA LYS A 15 19.73 63.60 -13.42
C LYS A 15 18.46 64.21 -13.99
N GLU A 16 18.21 65.48 -13.72
CA GLU A 16 17.13 66.22 -14.36
C GLU A 16 17.39 66.33 -15.87
N ALA A 17 16.77 65.44 -16.64
CA ALA A 17 16.78 65.50 -18.09
C ALA A 17 15.83 66.61 -18.57
N ALA A 18 16.30 67.46 -19.50
CA ALA A 18 15.50 68.53 -20.08
C ALA A 18 14.26 67.94 -20.78
N ARG A 19 13.10 68.02 -20.12
CA ARG A 19 11.85 67.42 -20.57
C ARG A 19 11.24 68.26 -21.69
N GLY A 20 11.58 67.92 -22.93
CA GLY A 20 11.08 68.59 -24.12
C GLY A 20 9.56 68.47 -24.29
N VAL A 21 9.01 69.25 -25.23
CA VAL A 21 7.57 69.40 -25.49
C VAL A 21 6.92 68.12 -26.07
N ALA A 22 7.69 67.10 -26.41
CA ALA A 22 7.18 65.84 -26.97
C ALA A 22 6.56 64.94 -25.90
N TYR A 23 5.25 64.67 -26.01
CA TYR A 23 4.52 63.71 -25.18
C TYR A 23 4.46 62.33 -25.86
N HIS A 24 4.62 61.27 -25.08
CA HIS A 24 4.43 59.89 -25.51
C HIS A 24 3.01 59.41 -25.22
N GLN A 25 2.46 58.45 -25.98
CA GLN A 25 1.09 57.93 -25.80
C GLN A 25 0.79 57.44 -24.36
N ARG A 26 1.79 56.89 -23.66
CA ARG A 26 1.68 56.46 -22.25
C ARG A 26 1.61 57.60 -21.23
N LEU A 27 1.77 58.87 -21.67
CA LEU A 27 1.64 60.07 -20.84
C LEU A 27 0.31 60.81 -21.06
N LEU A 28 -0.58 60.26 -21.89
CA LEU A 28 -1.95 60.76 -22.00
C LEU A 28 -2.70 60.49 -20.68
N PRO A 29 -3.68 61.34 -20.29
CA PRO A 29 -4.39 61.19 -19.02
C PRO A 29 -5.08 59.83 -18.87
N ALA A 30 -4.63 59.05 -17.89
CA ALA A 30 -5.18 57.75 -17.52
C ALA A 30 -5.13 57.59 -16.00
N HIS A 31 -6.10 56.86 -15.42
CA HIS A 31 -6.22 56.64 -13.97
C HIS A 31 -6.17 57.94 -13.13
N THR A 32 -6.83 59.00 -13.60
CA THR A 32 -6.87 60.34 -12.97
C THR A 32 -7.54 60.40 -11.59
N PHE A 33 -8.11 59.29 -11.12
CA PHE A 33 -8.80 59.18 -9.83
C PHE A 33 -8.15 58.09 -8.99
N LEU A 34 -7.59 58.47 -7.83
CA LEU A 34 -7.06 57.54 -6.85
C LEU A 34 -8.22 56.87 -6.09
N LYS A 35 -8.13 55.55 -5.91
CA LYS A 35 -9.09 54.79 -5.09
C LYS A 35 -8.59 54.73 -3.65
N HIS A 36 -9.37 55.27 -2.73
CA HIS A 36 -9.10 55.19 -1.29
C HIS A 36 -9.83 53.98 -0.69
N ARG A 37 -9.17 53.28 0.24
CA ARG A 37 -9.80 52.18 1.00
C ARG A 37 -10.95 52.72 1.83
N GLN A 38 -12.08 52.03 1.80
CA GLN A 38 -13.23 52.31 2.66
C GLN A 38 -13.13 51.50 3.96
N ALA A 39 -13.99 51.79 4.94
CA ALA A 39 -14.14 50.93 6.13
C ALA A 39 -14.45 49.49 5.73
N GLY A 40 -13.95 48.51 6.48
CA GLY A 40 -14.04 47.08 6.12
C GLY A 40 -13.15 46.63 4.96
N GLN A 41 -12.42 47.52 4.29
CA GLN A 41 -11.41 47.17 3.27
C GLN A 41 -9.97 47.14 3.85
N GLY A 42 -9.84 47.16 5.18
CA GLY A 42 -8.56 47.17 5.90
C GLY A 42 -7.71 48.43 5.71
N GLY A 43 -6.53 48.42 6.32
CA GLY A 43 -5.60 49.56 6.31
C GLY A 43 -6.10 50.76 7.14
N ALA A 44 -5.59 51.96 6.85
CA ALA A 44 -5.78 53.14 7.68
C ALA A 44 -7.25 53.55 7.95
N ALA A 45 -8.18 53.20 7.04
CA ALA A 45 -9.62 53.46 7.22
C ALA A 45 -10.29 52.52 8.26
N ASP A 46 -9.57 51.50 8.72
CA ASP A 46 -10.05 50.40 9.57
C ASP A 46 -9.14 50.21 10.82
N SER A 47 -8.05 50.99 10.93
CA SER A 47 -7.04 50.88 12.00
C SER A 47 -7.53 51.28 13.39
N ASN A 48 -8.70 51.92 13.51
CA ASN A 48 -9.30 52.28 14.79
C ASN A 48 -10.22 51.17 15.36
N SER A 49 -10.29 50.00 14.71
CA SER A 49 -11.24 48.92 15.03
C SER A 49 -10.88 48.06 16.25
N GLY A 50 -9.70 48.24 16.86
CA GLY A 50 -9.30 47.56 18.10
C GLY A 50 -9.11 46.03 18.01
N ARG A 51 -9.01 45.47 16.79
CA ARG A 51 -8.85 44.02 16.57
C ARG A 51 -7.51 43.52 17.12
N ASP A 52 -7.55 42.42 17.88
CA ASP A 52 -6.34 41.66 18.23
C ASP A 52 -5.95 40.74 17.06
N LEU A 53 -5.06 41.26 16.21
CA LEU A 53 -4.49 40.54 15.06
C LEU A 53 -3.73 39.27 15.46
N ARG A 54 -3.29 39.13 16.73
CA ARG A 54 -2.64 37.91 17.20
C ARG A 54 -3.66 36.81 17.47
N ALA A 55 -4.79 37.14 18.09
CA ALA A 55 -5.88 36.19 18.33
C ALA A 55 -6.49 35.72 16.99
N GLU A 56 -6.79 36.65 16.09
CA GLU A 56 -7.34 36.38 14.75
C GLU A 56 -6.41 35.46 13.93
N LEU A 57 -5.10 35.69 13.97
CA LEU A 57 -4.10 34.86 13.30
C LEU A 57 -4.05 33.43 13.87
N LEU A 58 -3.99 33.28 15.19
CA LEU A 58 -3.91 31.96 15.83
C LEU A 58 -5.18 31.14 15.60
N GLU A 59 -6.35 31.78 15.55
CA GLU A 59 -7.60 31.12 15.17
C GLU A 59 -7.60 30.69 13.70
N ALA A 60 -7.15 31.56 12.78
CA ALA A 60 -7.04 31.23 11.36
C ALA A 60 -6.06 30.07 11.09
N GLU A 61 -4.93 30.04 11.80
CA GLU A 61 -3.98 28.92 11.78
C GLU A 61 -4.63 27.63 12.31
N ALA A 62 -5.29 27.66 13.47
CA ALA A 62 -5.97 26.49 14.03
C ALA A 62 -7.06 25.92 13.09
N ARG A 63 -7.89 26.80 12.50
CA ARG A 63 -8.88 26.45 11.48
C ARG A 63 -8.22 25.82 10.23
N HIS A 64 -7.07 26.33 9.79
CA HIS A 64 -6.31 25.79 8.67
C HIS A 64 -5.73 24.39 8.98
N PHE A 65 -5.11 24.20 10.15
CA PHE A 65 -4.54 22.90 10.54
C PHE A 65 -5.61 21.83 10.75
N ALA A 66 -6.75 22.15 11.37
CA ALA A 66 -7.87 21.22 11.47
C ALA A 66 -8.35 20.76 10.07
N LYS A 67 -8.45 21.72 9.14
CA LYS A 67 -8.81 21.43 7.74
C LYS A 67 -7.75 20.61 6.99
N LYS A 68 -6.44 20.80 7.23
CA LYS A 68 -5.36 19.91 6.71
C LYS A 68 -5.57 18.48 7.24
N ASN A 69 -5.85 18.37 8.53
CA ASN A 69 -5.91 17.10 9.27
C ASN A 69 -7.27 16.37 9.15
N GLY A 70 -8.14 16.81 8.22
CA GLY A 70 -9.44 16.18 7.95
C GLY A 70 -10.51 16.38 9.03
N THR A 71 -10.21 17.08 10.13
CA THR A 71 -11.17 17.34 11.21
C THR A 71 -11.98 18.61 10.91
N TYR A 72 -13.23 18.42 10.50
CA TYR A 72 -14.15 19.52 10.28
C TYR A 72 -14.58 20.15 11.62
N VAL A 73 -13.94 21.25 11.99
CA VAL A 73 -14.47 22.18 12.98
C VAL A 73 -15.63 22.94 12.32
N PRO A 74 -16.88 22.85 12.84
CA PRO A 74 -17.98 23.61 12.29
C PRO A 74 -17.79 25.11 12.53
N ASP A 75 -18.10 25.94 11.53
CA ASP A 75 -18.08 27.40 11.68
C ASP A 75 -19.07 27.84 12.77
N THR A 76 -18.55 28.27 13.92
CA THR A 76 -19.33 28.88 14.99
C THR A 76 -19.63 30.35 14.67
N ASP A 77 -20.48 30.53 13.67
CA ASP A 77 -21.26 31.72 13.31
C ASP A 77 -20.73 33.09 13.79
N SER A 78 -19.67 33.58 13.13
CA SER A 78 -19.19 34.96 13.24
C SER A 78 -19.65 35.80 12.04
N THR A 79 -20.96 35.84 11.80
CA THR A 79 -21.69 36.71 10.85
C THR A 79 -20.89 37.85 10.18
N THR A 80 -20.47 37.66 8.92
CA THR A 80 -20.26 38.79 7.98
C THR A 80 -20.53 38.37 6.52
N GLU A 81 -21.80 38.25 6.17
CA GLU A 81 -22.29 38.04 4.80
C GLU A 81 -21.90 39.20 3.86
N VAL A 82 -20.91 38.99 2.98
CA VAL A 82 -20.57 39.93 1.89
C VAL A 82 -20.27 39.25 0.55
N SER A 83 -21.35 38.85 -0.14
CA SER A 83 -21.48 38.76 -1.60
C SER A 83 -20.49 37.87 -2.37
N ALA A 84 -20.99 36.73 -2.85
CA ALA A 84 -20.29 35.90 -3.84
C ALA A 84 -20.04 36.66 -5.15
N THR A 85 -18.78 36.69 -5.61
CA THR A 85 -18.44 36.99 -7.02
C THR A 85 -17.44 35.96 -7.56
N SER A 86 -17.87 35.18 -8.55
CA SER A 86 -17.15 33.98 -9.00
C SER A 86 -15.82 34.29 -9.69
N LYS A 87 -14.70 34.08 -8.98
CA LYS A 87 -13.35 34.16 -9.55
C LYS A 87 -12.47 32.99 -9.10
N ARG A 88 -12.50 31.93 -9.92
CA ARG A 88 -11.52 30.83 -10.11
C ARG A 88 -10.75 30.38 -8.84
N PRO A 89 -10.98 29.15 -8.31
CA PRO A 89 -10.11 28.61 -7.26
C PRO A 89 -8.66 28.56 -7.77
N LEU A 90 -7.75 29.15 -6.99
CA LEU A 90 -6.32 29.00 -7.17
C LEU A 90 -5.92 27.67 -6.50
N ASP A 91 -5.37 26.73 -7.26
CA ASP A 91 -5.03 25.40 -6.77
C ASP A 91 -3.81 25.48 -5.83
N THR A 92 -4.07 25.57 -4.52
CA THR A 92 -3.05 25.71 -3.49
C THR A 92 -2.43 24.35 -3.17
N ILE A 93 -1.32 24.06 -3.85
CA ILE A 93 -0.43 22.93 -3.54
C ILE A 93 0.22 23.18 -2.17
N ALA A 94 -0.39 22.66 -1.11
CA ALA A 94 0.10 22.73 0.26
C ALA A 94 0.81 21.43 0.67
N ALA A 95 1.84 21.55 1.52
CA ALA A 95 2.80 20.48 1.80
C ALA A 95 2.19 19.25 2.49
N GLY A 96 2.52 18.08 1.94
CA GLY A 96 2.38 16.78 2.59
C GLY A 96 3.68 16.41 3.30
N GLU A 97 3.88 16.99 4.48
CA GLU A 97 4.73 16.45 5.55
C GLU A 97 3.76 15.92 6.63
N ASP A 98 4.11 14.80 7.29
CA ASP A 98 3.50 14.13 8.46
C ASP A 98 3.24 12.59 8.30
N ASP A 99 3.24 12.02 7.08
CA ASP A 99 2.85 10.61 6.84
C ASP A 99 3.87 9.51 7.24
N GLU A 100 5.13 9.84 7.59
CA GLU A 100 6.21 8.83 7.70
C GLU A 100 6.27 8.06 9.05
N ASP A 101 5.74 8.61 10.14
CA ASP A 101 5.81 7.97 11.48
C ASP A 101 4.79 6.81 11.67
N ASP A 102 3.60 6.90 11.08
CA ASP A 102 2.50 5.94 11.33
C ASP A 102 2.79 4.54 10.73
N GLU A 103 3.47 4.46 9.59
CA GLU A 103 3.74 3.17 8.92
C GLU A 103 4.71 2.30 9.74
N ALA A 104 5.66 2.93 10.45
CA ALA A 104 6.61 2.24 11.32
C ALA A 104 5.94 1.59 12.55
N VAL A 105 4.96 2.27 13.14
CA VAL A 105 4.20 1.77 14.29
C VAL A 105 3.31 0.58 13.89
N GLN A 106 2.66 0.65 12.72
CA GLN A 106 1.82 -0.46 12.23
C GLN A 106 2.64 -1.72 11.88
N LYS A 107 3.82 -1.55 11.25
CA LYS A 107 4.73 -2.68 10.95
C LYS A 107 5.16 -3.42 12.21
N ARG A 108 5.49 -2.70 13.30
CA ARG A 108 5.87 -3.30 14.60
C ARG A 108 4.75 -4.18 15.18
N ARG A 109 3.52 -3.68 15.28
CA ARG A 109 2.37 -4.44 15.82
C ARG A 109 2.07 -5.71 15.02
N ARG A 110 2.31 -5.70 13.70
CA ARG A 110 2.04 -6.87 12.84
C ARG A 110 3.05 -8.02 13.04
N ILE A 111 4.30 -7.71 13.38
CA ILE A 111 5.34 -8.71 13.67
C ILE A 111 5.08 -9.34 15.04
N GLU A 112 4.84 -8.50 16.06
CA GLU A 112 4.52 -8.94 17.44
C GLU A 112 3.31 -9.89 17.50
N MET A 113 2.30 -9.68 16.64
CA MET A 113 1.16 -10.59 16.52
C MET A 113 1.53 -11.94 15.88
N LEU A 114 2.44 -11.97 14.90
CA LEU A 114 2.81 -13.20 14.18
C LEU A 114 3.72 -14.12 14.99
N GLU A 115 4.65 -13.57 15.75
CA GLU A 115 5.54 -14.36 16.62
C GLU A 115 4.74 -15.08 17.71
N LYS A 116 3.71 -14.43 18.27
CA LYS A 116 2.89 -14.95 19.38
C LYS A 116 2.03 -16.18 19.06
N TYR A 117 1.85 -16.53 17.78
CA TYR A 117 1.10 -17.72 17.36
C TYR A 117 1.98 -18.80 16.69
N ARG A 118 3.30 -18.64 16.69
CA ARG A 118 4.22 -19.54 15.97
C ARG A 118 4.51 -20.85 16.71
N ASP A 119 4.27 -20.89 18.02
CA ASP A 119 4.69 -21.99 18.91
C ASP A 119 3.50 -22.87 19.35
N VAL A 120 2.49 -23.03 18.47
CA VAL A 120 1.21 -23.73 18.75
C VAL A 120 0.88 -24.81 17.71
N ASP A 121 1.76 -25.04 16.73
CA ASP A 121 1.53 -25.93 15.57
C ASP A 121 2.79 -26.76 15.26
N ALA A 122 3.26 -27.55 16.24
CA ALA A 122 4.45 -28.38 16.15
C ALA A 122 4.43 -29.55 17.16
N ASP A 123 3.72 -30.62 16.80
CA ASP A 123 3.74 -31.96 17.43
C ASP A 123 3.42 -32.94 16.29
N ASP A 124 4.44 -33.36 15.53
CA ASP A 124 5.27 -34.55 15.72
C ASP A 124 4.54 -35.87 15.37
N SER A 125 5.25 -36.74 14.65
CA SER A 125 4.69 -37.93 14.00
C SER A 125 5.80 -38.92 13.70
N SER A 126 5.86 -39.99 14.50
CA SER A 126 6.59 -41.21 14.17
C SER A 126 5.73 -42.42 14.48
N ASP A 127 5.47 -43.19 13.44
CA ASP A 127 4.95 -44.55 13.48
C ASP A 127 6.11 -45.55 13.64
N ASP A 128 5.76 -46.84 13.52
CA ASP A 128 6.58 -48.03 13.29
C ASP A 128 6.83 -48.95 14.51
N SER A 129 6.74 -50.26 14.26
CA SER A 129 6.66 -51.36 15.22
C SER A 129 7.01 -52.67 14.50
N ASP A 130 8.18 -53.24 14.78
CA ASP A 130 8.65 -54.49 14.18
C ASP A 130 9.05 -55.54 15.24
N SER A 131 9.06 -56.82 14.84
CA SER A 131 9.07 -57.98 15.74
C SER A 131 9.66 -59.24 15.09
N SER A 132 10.71 -59.84 15.68
CA SER A 132 11.08 -61.24 15.36
C SER A 132 11.79 -62.00 16.50
N ASP A 133 11.38 -63.26 16.61
CA ASP A 133 11.96 -64.45 17.26
C ASP A 133 13.46 -64.73 16.96
N ASP A 134 14.07 -65.61 17.78
CA ASP A 134 15.10 -66.60 17.41
C ASP A 134 15.16 -67.80 18.42
N ASP A 135 15.62 -68.98 17.97
CA ASP A 135 15.49 -70.37 18.53
C ASP A 135 16.26 -70.71 19.85
N ASP A 136 16.26 -71.92 20.48
CA ASP A 136 15.69 -73.29 20.22
C ASP A 136 15.05 -73.91 21.52
N GLU A 137 15.22 -75.13 22.10
CA GLU A 137 16.07 -76.34 21.90
C GLU A 137 15.42 -77.62 22.55
N GLU A 138 15.76 -78.82 22.06
CA GLU A 138 15.55 -80.21 22.61
C GLU A 138 14.17 -80.95 22.59
N GLU A 139 14.25 -82.30 22.55
CA GLU A 139 13.17 -83.27 22.23
C GLU A 139 12.97 -84.35 23.33
N ASP A 140 11.72 -84.66 23.78
CA ASP A 140 11.17 -86.05 23.96
C ASP A 140 9.74 -86.10 24.60
N GLU A 141 8.62 -85.89 23.87
CA GLU A 141 7.27 -86.26 24.40
C GLU A 141 6.15 -86.51 23.34
N THR A 142 6.48 -87.24 22.27
CA THR A 142 5.64 -87.39 21.06
C THR A 142 4.19 -87.91 21.24
N ALA A 143 3.86 -88.56 22.36
CA ALA A 143 2.54 -89.14 22.61
C ALA A 143 1.52 -88.16 23.23
N ALA A 144 1.96 -87.18 24.03
CA ALA A 144 1.10 -86.12 24.53
C ALA A 144 0.85 -85.06 23.43
N LEU A 145 1.94 -84.73 22.71
CA LEU A 145 2.01 -83.70 21.68
C LEU A 145 0.90 -83.77 20.64
N MET A 146 0.51 -84.96 20.17
CA MET A 146 -0.54 -85.11 19.14
C MET A 146 -1.91 -84.57 19.59
N ARG A 147 -2.23 -84.66 20.88
CA ARG A 147 -3.52 -84.19 21.42
C ARG A 147 -3.52 -82.69 21.72
N GLU A 148 -2.34 -82.14 22.05
CA GLU A 148 -2.11 -80.71 22.16
C GLU A 148 -2.08 -80.05 20.78
N LEU A 149 -1.49 -80.69 19.77
CA LEU A 149 -1.50 -80.23 18.38
C LEU A 149 -2.91 -80.17 17.78
N GLU A 150 -3.85 -81.03 18.19
CA GLU A 150 -5.26 -80.88 17.80
C GLU A 150 -5.90 -79.62 18.40
N LYS A 151 -5.59 -79.30 19.66
CA LYS A 151 -6.04 -78.08 20.34
C LYS A 151 -5.41 -76.83 19.69
N ILE A 152 -4.08 -76.81 19.51
CA ILE A 152 -3.33 -75.72 18.87
C ILE A 152 -3.74 -75.54 17.40
N LYS A 153 -4.03 -76.62 16.66
CA LYS A 153 -4.58 -76.51 15.28
C LYS A 153 -5.98 -75.90 15.28
N LYS A 154 -6.84 -76.23 16.24
CA LYS A 154 -8.16 -75.59 16.36
C LYS A 154 -8.03 -74.11 16.70
N GLU A 155 -7.16 -73.77 17.64
CA GLU A 155 -6.89 -72.40 18.09
C GLU A 155 -6.26 -71.54 16.97
N ARG A 156 -5.24 -72.06 16.25
CA ARG A 156 -4.69 -71.42 15.05
C ARG A 156 -5.68 -71.35 13.89
N ALA A 157 -6.60 -72.31 13.74
CA ALA A 157 -7.65 -72.24 12.72
C ALA A 157 -8.69 -71.16 13.04
N GLU A 158 -9.03 -70.96 14.32
CA GLU A 158 -9.95 -69.90 14.77
C GLU A 158 -9.28 -68.51 14.66
N ALA A 159 -8.00 -68.39 15.06
CA ALA A 159 -7.22 -67.17 14.87
C ALA A 159 -7.05 -66.82 13.37
N LYS A 160 -6.67 -67.79 12.53
CA LYS A 160 -6.56 -67.57 11.08
C LYS A 160 -7.91 -67.24 10.43
N ALA A 161 -8.99 -67.89 10.83
CA ALA A 161 -10.31 -67.57 10.30
C ALA A 161 -10.75 -66.14 10.66
N LYS A 162 -10.30 -65.61 11.80
CA LYS A 162 -10.49 -64.20 12.16
C LYS A 162 -9.63 -63.26 11.29
N GLU A 163 -8.34 -63.54 11.14
CA GLU A 163 -7.41 -62.79 10.28
C GLU A 163 -7.87 -62.77 8.80
N GLU A 164 -8.35 -63.90 8.29
CA GLU A 164 -8.84 -64.04 6.92
C GLU A 164 -10.18 -63.31 6.71
N ALA A 165 -11.04 -63.22 7.75
CA ALA A 165 -12.24 -62.40 7.73
C ALA A 165 -11.95 -60.89 7.83
N GLU A 166 -10.92 -60.51 8.57
CA GLU A 166 -10.44 -59.12 8.71
C GLU A 166 -9.84 -58.62 7.39
N ARG A 167 -8.92 -59.38 6.79
CA ARG A 167 -8.36 -59.11 5.45
C ARG A 167 -9.43 -59.10 4.34
N ALA A 168 -10.44 -59.96 4.43
CA ALA A 168 -11.56 -59.95 3.49
C ALA A 168 -12.48 -58.72 3.64
N ALA A 169 -12.52 -58.10 4.81
CA ALA A 169 -13.22 -56.82 5.02
C ALA A 169 -12.40 -55.65 4.45
N GLU A 170 -11.08 -55.62 4.67
CA GLU A 170 -10.17 -54.62 4.06
C GLU A 170 -10.22 -54.67 2.53
N GLU A 171 -10.17 -55.88 1.93
CA GLU A 171 -10.33 -56.05 0.47
C GLU A 171 -11.70 -55.59 -0.04
N ALA A 172 -12.76 -55.69 0.78
CA ALA A 172 -14.09 -55.22 0.40
C ALA A 172 -14.17 -53.69 0.46
N GLU A 173 -13.62 -53.05 1.50
CA GLU A 173 -13.56 -51.60 1.64
C GLU A 173 -12.71 -50.96 0.53
N GLN A 174 -11.54 -51.53 0.22
CA GLN A 174 -10.70 -51.07 -0.90
C GLN A 174 -11.44 -51.16 -2.24
N ARG A 175 -12.22 -52.24 -2.48
CA ARG A 175 -13.05 -52.35 -3.70
C ARG A 175 -14.19 -51.33 -3.73
N GLU A 176 -14.80 -50.99 -2.60
CA GLU A 176 -15.83 -49.94 -2.55
C GLU A 176 -15.23 -48.55 -2.84
N ILE A 177 -14.05 -48.26 -2.28
CA ILE A 177 -13.27 -47.04 -2.56
C ILE A 177 -12.92 -46.96 -4.05
N ASP A 178 -12.42 -48.04 -4.66
CA ASP A 178 -12.06 -48.06 -6.08
C ASP A 178 -13.27 -47.97 -7.01
N VAL A 179 -14.42 -48.58 -6.65
CA VAL A 179 -15.67 -48.45 -7.43
C VAL A 179 -16.23 -47.01 -7.34
N ALA A 180 -16.15 -46.37 -6.17
CA ALA A 180 -16.59 -44.99 -5.99
C ALA A 180 -15.64 -43.95 -6.66
N ARG A 181 -14.32 -44.16 -6.53
CA ARG A 181 -13.29 -43.23 -7.02
C ARG A 181 -12.91 -43.45 -8.49
N GLY A 182 -13.04 -44.68 -8.98
CA GLY A 182 -12.66 -45.09 -10.34
C GLY A 182 -13.53 -44.53 -11.46
N ASN A 183 -14.62 -43.81 -11.16
CA ASN A 183 -15.44 -43.14 -12.17
C ASN A 183 -15.04 -41.65 -12.36
N PRO A 184 -14.31 -41.30 -13.44
CA PRO A 184 -13.88 -39.92 -13.70
C PRO A 184 -14.99 -38.98 -14.19
N LEU A 185 -16.22 -39.47 -14.41
CA LEU A 185 -17.38 -38.64 -14.77
C LEU A 185 -18.20 -38.21 -13.55
N LEU A 186 -18.17 -38.97 -12.45
CA LEU A 186 -18.81 -38.61 -11.18
C LEU A 186 -17.88 -37.78 -10.29
N ASN A 187 -16.58 -38.07 -10.33
CA ASN A 187 -15.57 -37.26 -9.66
C ASN A 187 -15.28 -36.02 -10.51
N SER A 188 -16.06 -34.97 -10.30
CA SER A 188 -15.98 -33.68 -10.99
C SER A 188 -14.67 -32.96 -10.65
N ASN A 189 -13.61 -33.32 -11.37
CA ASN A 189 -12.35 -32.60 -11.40
C ASN A 189 -12.60 -31.20 -11.95
N ASP A 190 -12.55 -30.17 -11.09
CA ASP A 190 -12.70 -28.78 -11.52
C ASP A 190 -11.74 -28.46 -12.66
N PHE A 191 -12.26 -27.85 -13.74
CA PHE A 191 -11.50 -27.37 -14.90
C PHE A 191 -10.67 -26.12 -14.57
N THR A 192 -9.95 -26.17 -13.44
CA THR A 192 -8.87 -25.25 -13.09
C THR A 192 -7.77 -25.40 -14.13
N ILE A 193 -7.69 -24.42 -15.04
CA ILE A 193 -6.68 -24.37 -16.10
C ILE A 193 -5.30 -24.21 -15.44
N LYS A 194 -4.62 -25.33 -15.17
CA LYS A 194 -3.34 -25.41 -14.45
C LYS A 194 -2.21 -24.60 -15.09
N ARG A 195 -2.32 -24.27 -16.39
CA ARG A 195 -1.37 -23.40 -17.09
C ARG A 195 -2.08 -22.45 -18.04
N ARG A 196 -1.97 -21.15 -17.78
CA ARG A 196 -2.56 -20.08 -18.61
C ARG A 196 -1.62 -19.75 -19.77
N TRP A 197 -2.13 -19.13 -20.84
CA TRP A 197 -1.28 -18.60 -21.91
C TRP A 197 -0.29 -17.54 -21.39
N ASP A 198 -0.71 -16.75 -20.39
CA ASP A 198 0.13 -15.79 -19.63
C ASP A 198 1.33 -16.42 -18.89
N ASP A 199 1.33 -17.75 -18.69
CA ASP A 199 2.32 -18.46 -17.89
C ASP A 199 3.66 -18.62 -18.63
N ASP A 200 3.63 -18.75 -19.96
CA ASP A 200 4.83 -18.90 -20.80
C ASP A 200 5.39 -17.54 -21.27
N VAL A 201 5.73 -16.69 -20.29
CA VAL A 201 6.24 -15.34 -20.51
C VAL A 201 7.40 -15.07 -19.56
N VAL A 202 8.58 -14.79 -20.11
CA VAL A 202 9.87 -14.68 -19.40
C VAL A 202 9.95 -13.53 -18.37
N PHE A 203 8.99 -12.62 -18.36
CA PHE A 203 8.86 -11.57 -17.34
C PHE A 203 7.44 -11.54 -16.77
N LYS A 204 7.33 -11.48 -15.44
CA LYS A 204 6.07 -11.27 -14.71
C LYS A 204 6.09 -9.93 -13.98
N ASN A 205 4.92 -9.32 -13.80
CA ASN A 205 4.67 -8.27 -12.79
C ASN A 205 5.62 -7.05 -12.78
N GLN A 206 6.25 -6.68 -13.90
CA GLN A 206 7.30 -5.63 -13.96
C GLN A 206 6.88 -4.27 -13.36
N ALA A 207 5.60 -3.89 -13.47
CA ALA A 207 5.06 -2.62 -12.98
C ALA A 207 4.45 -2.70 -11.56
N ARG A 208 4.53 -3.85 -10.88
CA ARG A 208 3.93 -4.03 -9.54
C ARG A 208 4.64 -3.11 -8.52
N GLY A 209 3.90 -2.15 -7.98
CA GLY A 209 4.44 -1.15 -7.04
C GLY A 209 5.16 0.04 -7.69
N THR A 210 5.02 0.25 -9.01
CA THR A 210 5.56 1.48 -9.65
C THR A 210 4.63 2.68 -9.53
N GLU A 211 3.39 2.49 -9.07
CA GLU A 211 2.34 3.52 -9.13
C GLU A 211 2.71 4.81 -8.40
N ASP A 212 3.27 4.70 -7.19
CA ASP A 212 3.44 5.85 -6.30
C ASP A 212 4.64 6.73 -6.67
N ARG A 213 5.58 6.20 -7.49
CA ARG A 213 6.77 6.93 -7.96
C ARG A 213 6.44 8.22 -8.71
N ASN A 214 5.26 8.28 -9.35
CA ASN A 214 4.78 9.46 -10.08
C ASN A 214 3.60 10.17 -9.38
N LYS A 215 3.16 9.69 -8.18
CA LYS A 215 2.08 10.32 -7.39
C LYS A 215 2.61 11.41 -6.45
N LYS A 216 3.87 11.33 -5.99
CA LYS A 216 4.49 12.32 -5.10
C LYS A 216 4.51 13.72 -5.74
N LYS A 217 4.00 14.73 -5.03
CA LYS A 217 3.91 16.13 -5.48
C LYS A 217 5.15 16.95 -5.08
N GLU A 218 6.32 16.50 -5.50
CA GLU A 218 7.60 17.13 -5.13
C GLU A 218 7.85 18.43 -5.92
N PHE A 219 8.12 19.53 -5.22
CA PHE A 219 8.59 20.77 -5.83
C PHE A 219 10.11 20.83 -5.82
N ILE A 220 10.73 20.84 -7.00
CA ILE A 220 12.18 20.94 -7.17
C ILE A 220 12.53 22.35 -7.64
N ASN A 221 13.33 23.08 -6.84
CA ASN A 221 13.86 24.40 -7.17
C ASN A 221 15.03 24.32 -8.17
N ASP A 222 14.80 23.69 -9.32
CA ASP A 222 15.77 23.50 -10.40
C ASP A 222 15.04 23.54 -11.75
N MET A 223 15.39 24.51 -12.60
CA MET A 223 14.73 24.73 -13.89
C MET A 223 14.94 23.62 -14.93
N LEU A 224 15.91 22.72 -14.73
CA LEU A 224 16.22 21.58 -15.62
C LEU A 224 15.81 20.24 -15.01
N ARG A 225 15.94 20.08 -13.69
CA ARG A 225 15.60 18.84 -12.97
C ARG A 225 14.17 18.79 -12.45
N SER A 226 13.43 19.91 -12.47
CA SER A 226 12.00 19.94 -12.17
C SER A 226 11.21 19.03 -13.11
N ASP A 227 10.22 18.35 -12.56
CA ASP A 227 9.28 17.52 -13.28
C ASP A 227 8.53 18.25 -14.40
N PHE A 228 8.31 19.56 -14.24
CA PHE A 228 7.78 20.40 -15.31
C PHE A 228 8.72 20.38 -16.53
N HIS A 229 10.03 20.50 -16.32
CA HIS A 229 11.02 20.49 -17.40
C HIS A 229 11.15 19.11 -18.05
N LYS A 230 11.17 18.03 -17.24
CA LYS A 230 11.15 16.64 -17.76
C LYS A 230 9.95 16.40 -18.66
N LYS A 231 8.75 16.78 -18.20
CA LYS A 231 7.47 16.64 -18.92
C LYS A 231 7.39 17.56 -20.15
N PHE A 232 8.01 18.75 -20.10
CA PHE A 232 8.15 19.64 -21.24
C PHE A 232 9.05 19.04 -22.32
N MET A 233 10.27 18.61 -21.96
CA MET A 233 11.21 18.05 -22.93
C MET A 233 10.68 16.76 -23.55
N SER A 234 10.10 15.84 -22.76
CA SER A 234 9.43 14.63 -23.26
C SER A 234 8.20 14.89 -24.15
N LYS A 235 7.72 16.14 -24.26
CA LYS A 235 6.57 16.52 -25.10
C LYS A 235 6.98 17.29 -26.36
N TYR A 236 8.04 18.10 -26.28
CA TYR A 236 8.47 19.00 -27.36
C TYR A 236 9.79 18.57 -28.04
N VAL A 237 10.49 17.57 -27.48
CA VAL A 237 11.64 16.88 -28.07
C VAL A 237 11.29 15.38 -28.13
N ARG A 238 11.71 14.70 -29.20
CA ARG A 238 11.39 13.29 -29.49
C ARG A 238 12.63 12.56 -29.98
#